data_AF-A0A936UXJ3-F1
#
_entry.id   AF-A0A936UXJ3-F1
#
_cell.length_a   1.000
_cell.length_b   1.000
_cell.length_c   1.000
_cell.angle_alpha   90.00
_cell.angle_beta   90.00
_cell.angle_gamma   90.00
#
_symmetry.space_group_name_H-M   'P 1'
#
loop_
_entity.id
_entity.type
_entity.pdbx_description
1 polymer ?
#
loop_
_entity_poly.entity_id
_entity_poly.type
_entity_poly.pdbx_seq_one_letter_code
_entity_poly.pdbx_strand_id
1 'polypeptide(L)'
;MPNLKIKLLNSVKATRILPALCLMAVMLLFSFTALAGENPDYARSKERLLKVLKEKYIDKAYIQTIERFYNNTSDSLIKKKFTVDSRPIKDILAKLFDITYNRINANAITSLAIPTLNYNFLATVKSYKKESVNPLFMRMNVTQSKILQSVFDGLTLGDSIRTFVGLREMYYEPYFISSNISLPQYATYKDTLLYLLANGAPEILIRKLTDKDTLYTSLVNKNNKITVKAVSLTAMDDYYEKTIPFSLAILENRITADSIKKLTLVPQEYYHAFVEEAIRLHTNPDPEINTFLKHPITELNKKFANYYFIKEINDLHESPDNTRFKVVQTLSARALYFLLLPGSYELVMEGSSAIYTSSFFYVYKKFIKETSTEGLNKFFDDIGYYQFDQFISNISDYGLVDDLVDNLEPEKVAELLGKYLFNLPNKQLTENEINLNAMTMAEILYQVRHHKNIMAGLTVQLEKIESLPRIKNHFMYRRMYSGLKDIMQDKVKYESDITYDVLKVKRMQSNNSIVQACFFYDDDDGVTSFNSSTASYDDKTWDKKRPG
;
A
#
# COMPACT_ATOMS: atom_id res chain seq x y z
N MET A 1 76.37 -3.14 -34.36
CA MET A 1 77.27 -2.36 -33.47
C MET A 1 78.65 -2.33 -34.11
N PRO A 2 79.44 -1.24 -34.10
CA PRO A 2 79.26 0.06 -33.43
C PRO A 2 79.46 1.29 -34.36
N ASN A 3 79.42 2.49 -33.75
CA ASN A 3 79.87 3.81 -34.23
C ASN A 3 78.84 4.74 -34.90
N LEU A 4 78.06 5.41 -34.05
CA LEU A 4 77.33 6.63 -34.39
C LEU A 4 78.27 7.85 -34.21
N LYS A 5 78.56 8.56 -35.32
CA LYS A 5 79.23 9.86 -35.31
C LYS A 5 78.20 10.98 -35.15
N ILE A 6 78.46 11.85 -34.18
CA ILE A 6 77.81 13.15 -34.01
C ILE A 6 78.28 14.09 -35.13
N LYS A 7 77.34 14.83 -35.75
CA LYS A 7 77.65 16.06 -36.49
C LYS A 7 76.53 17.08 -36.26
N LEU A 8 76.90 18.18 -35.59
CA LEU A 8 76.10 19.40 -35.44
C LEU A 8 75.85 20.06 -36.80
N LEU A 9 74.69 20.71 -36.92
CA LEU A 9 74.51 21.89 -37.77
C LEU A 9 73.48 22.83 -37.15
N ASN A 10 73.95 24.05 -36.87
CA ASN A 10 73.19 25.22 -36.45
C ASN A 10 72.31 25.75 -37.61
N SER A 11 71.14 26.30 -37.29
CA SER A 11 70.82 27.73 -37.43
C SER A 11 69.33 28.03 -37.70
N VAL A 12 68.77 28.86 -36.81
CA VAL A 12 67.87 30.01 -37.03
C VAL A 12 66.55 29.78 -37.79
N LYS A 13 65.42 29.92 -37.08
CA LYS A 13 64.50 31.07 -37.20
C LYS A 13 63.41 30.99 -36.12
N ALA A 14 63.50 31.88 -35.14
CA ALA A 14 62.40 32.22 -34.24
C ALA A 14 61.43 33.15 -34.99
N THR A 15 60.15 32.78 -35.09
CA THR A 15 59.06 33.76 -35.30
C THR A 15 57.68 33.14 -35.07
N ARG A 16 56.93 33.74 -34.12
CA ARG A 16 55.45 33.82 -34.03
C ARG A 16 54.63 32.53 -33.81
N ILE A 17 54.61 32.00 -32.58
CA ILE A 17 53.48 31.15 -32.09
C ILE A 17 53.10 31.52 -30.63
N LEU A 18 53.11 32.81 -30.27
CA LEU A 18 52.71 33.24 -28.92
C LEU A 18 51.31 33.88 -28.78
N PRO A 19 50.68 34.49 -29.81
CA PRO A 19 49.32 35.02 -29.62
C PRO A 19 48.20 33.97 -29.79
N ALA A 20 48.45 32.84 -30.45
CA ALA A 20 47.43 31.80 -30.68
C ALA A 20 47.19 30.89 -29.46
N LEU A 21 48.23 30.62 -28.66
CA LEU A 21 48.12 29.82 -27.43
C LEU A 21 47.45 30.59 -26.28
N CYS A 22 47.65 31.92 -26.20
CA CYS A 22 46.92 32.74 -25.23
C CYS A 22 45.42 32.87 -25.57
N LEU A 23 45.03 32.91 -26.86
CA LEU A 23 43.62 33.01 -27.24
C LEU A 23 42.87 31.69 -27.02
N MET A 24 43.52 30.53 -27.22
CA MET A 24 42.94 29.21 -26.91
C MET A 24 42.85 28.96 -25.41
N ALA A 25 43.84 29.40 -24.61
CA ALA A 25 43.76 29.33 -23.16
C ALA A 25 42.67 30.27 -22.60
N VAL A 26 42.47 31.45 -23.20
CA VAL A 26 41.40 32.37 -22.81
C VAL A 26 40.02 31.86 -23.22
N MET A 27 39.86 31.20 -24.38
CA MET A 27 38.58 30.56 -24.76
C MET A 27 38.25 29.30 -23.93
N LEU A 28 39.26 28.54 -23.50
CA LEU A 28 39.09 27.42 -22.56
C LEU A 28 38.80 27.92 -21.13
N LEU A 29 39.36 29.06 -20.73
CA LEU A 29 39.04 29.71 -19.45
C LEU A 29 37.67 30.42 -19.47
N PHE A 30 37.21 30.97 -20.59
CA PHE A 30 35.85 31.54 -20.72
C PHE A 30 34.74 30.47 -20.85
N SER A 31 35.09 29.24 -21.23
CA SER A 31 34.15 28.11 -21.20
C SER A 31 34.03 27.48 -19.80
N PHE A 32 34.97 27.75 -18.90
CA PHE A 32 34.93 27.28 -17.50
C PHE A 32 34.47 28.36 -16.50
N THR A 33 34.57 29.64 -16.82
CA THR A 33 34.09 30.72 -15.93
C THR A 33 32.58 30.98 -16.01
N ALA A 34 31.87 30.36 -16.95
CA ALA A 34 30.40 30.35 -16.96
C ALA A 34 29.78 29.32 -15.98
N LEU A 35 30.56 28.41 -15.41
CA LEU A 35 30.14 27.41 -14.41
C LEU A 35 30.61 27.75 -12.98
N ALA A 36 31.34 28.85 -12.79
CA ALA A 36 31.90 29.27 -11.49
C ALA A 36 30.85 29.83 -10.49
N GLY A 37 29.56 29.67 -10.76
CA GLY A 37 28.45 30.07 -9.88
C GLY A 37 27.52 28.95 -9.44
N GLU A 38 27.75 27.70 -9.87
CA GLU A 38 26.91 26.58 -9.49
C GLU A 38 27.31 26.04 -8.11
N ASN A 39 26.34 25.92 -7.20
CA ASN A 39 26.54 25.22 -5.94
C ASN A 39 26.90 23.75 -6.29
N PRO A 40 28.09 23.24 -5.92
CA PRO A 40 28.53 21.89 -6.30
C PRO A 40 27.56 20.81 -5.82
N ASP A 41 26.83 21.06 -4.73
CA ASP A 41 25.87 20.10 -4.17
C ASP A 41 24.60 19.99 -5.03
N TYR A 42 24.13 21.10 -5.63
CA TYR A 42 22.98 21.08 -6.54
C TYR A 42 23.32 20.31 -7.83
N ALA A 43 24.44 20.64 -8.47
CA ALA A 43 24.84 19.98 -9.71
C ALA A 43 25.06 18.47 -9.50
N ARG A 44 25.78 18.11 -8.43
CA ARG A 44 26.05 16.71 -8.07
C ARG A 44 24.79 15.91 -7.77
N SER A 45 23.89 16.44 -6.95
CA SER A 45 22.64 15.76 -6.57
C SER A 45 21.71 15.59 -7.78
N LYS A 46 21.63 16.60 -8.66
CA LYS A 46 20.88 16.56 -9.92
C LYS A 46 21.41 15.48 -10.86
N GLU A 47 22.72 15.46 -11.12
CA GLU A 47 23.35 14.49 -12.00
C GLU A 47 23.14 13.05 -11.50
N ARG A 48 23.37 12.83 -10.20
CA ARG A 48 23.23 11.52 -9.57
C ARG A 48 21.79 10.99 -9.68
N LEU A 49 20.79 11.83 -9.41
CA LEU A 49 19.39 11.44 -9.55
C LEU A 49 19.01 11.21 -11.02
N LEU A 50 19.41 12.11 -11.93
CA LEU A 50 19.11 11.95 -13.36
C LEU A 50 19.70 10.66 -13.94
N LYS A 51 20.89 10.25 -13.50
CA LYS A 51 21.50 8.97 -13.89
C LYS A 51 20.57 7.80 -13.59
N VAL A 52 20.04 7.73 -12.36
CA VAL A 52 19.10 6.67 -11.95
C VAL A 52 17.78 6.75 -12.72
N LEU A 53 17.21 7.95 -12.88
CA LEU A 53 15.94 8.13 -13.59
C LEU A 53 16.01 7.80 -15.08
N LYS A 54 17.21 7.88 -15.68
CA LYS A 54 17.46 7.59 -17.09
C LYS A 54 18.03 6.20 -17.35
N GLU A 55 18.37 5.45 -16.30
CA GLU A 55 18.96 4.11 -16.43
C GLU A 55 18.01 3.14 -17.14
N LYS A 56 16.71 3.22 -16.83
CA LYS A 56 15.66 2.48 -17.52
C LYS A 56 14.82 3.43 -18.37
N TYR A 57 14.84 3.23 -19.69
CA TYR A 57 13.88 3.89 -20.57
C TYR A 57 12.47 3.39 -20.27
N ILE A 58 11.57 4.31 -19.90
CA ILE A 58 10.15 4.05 -19.66
C ILE A 58 9.37 4.37 -20.94
N ASP A 59 9.17 5.66 -21.22
CA ASP A 59 8.60 6.14 -22.47
C ASP A 59 9.03 7.60 -22.74
N LYS A 60 8.68 8.12 -23.92
CA LYS A 60 9.01 9.49 -24.34
C LYS A 60 8.38 10.56 -23.43
N ALA A 61 7.13 10.39 -23.01
CA ALA A 61 6.42 11.37 -22.20
C ALA A 61 7.01 11.48 -20.78
N TYR A 62 7.41 10.34 -20.20
CA TYR A 62 8.14 10.25 -18.95
C TYR A 62 9.47 11.02 -19.05
N ILE A 63 10.32 10.69 -20.02
CA ILE A 63 11.62 11.34 -20.19
C ILE A 63 11.47 12.85 -20.40
N GLN A 64 10.51 13.28 -21.23
CA GLN A 64 10.22 14.71 -21.41
C GLN A 64 9.79 15.41 -20.12
N THR A 65 9.02 14.73 -19.26
CA THR A 65 8.59 15.28 -17.97
C THR A 65 9.76 15.42 -17.01
N ILE A 66 10.63 14.41 -16.94
CA ILE A 66 11.88 14.46 -16.18
C ILE A 66 12.74 15.62 -16.69
N GLU A 67 13.08 15.65 -17.99
CA GLU A 67 13.95 16.69 -18.55
C GLU A 67 13.39 18.10 -18.38
N ARG A 68 12.08 18.29 -18.57
CA ARG A 68 11.43 19.60 -18.35
C ARG A 68 11.59 20.07 -16.91
N PHE A 69 11.44 19.18 -15.94
CA PHE A 69 11.59 19.57 -14.54
C PHE A 69 13.04 19.91 -14.21
N TYR A 70 13.96 18.95 -14.40
CA TYR A 70 15.34 19.08 -13.92
C TYR A 70 16.17 20.08 -14.73
N ASN A 71 15.96 20.19 -16.06
CA ASN A 71 16.81 21.04 -16.92
C ASN A 71 16.18 22.40 -17.27
N ASN A 72 14.87 22.57 -17.08
CA ASN A 72 14.22 23.84 -17.41
C ASN A 72 13.61 24.49 -16.17
N THR A 73 12.78 23.76 -15.44
CA THR A 73 11.99 24.36 -14.34
C THR A 73 12.87 24.65 -13.13
N SER A 74 13.68 23.70 -12.68
CA SER A 74 14.62 23.87 -11.57
C SER A 74 15.60 25.00 -11.85
N ASP A 75 16.24 24.99 -13.03
CA ASP A 75 17.22 26.01 -13.41
C ASP A 75 16.56 27.40 -13.55
N SER A 76 15.32 27.48 -14.04
CA SER A 76 14.55 28.73 -14.05
C SER A 76 14.24 29.26 -12.65
N LEU A 77 13.92 28.40 -11.67
CA LEU A 77 13.67 28.83 -10.30
C LEU A 77 14.95 29.41 -9.67
N ILE A 78 16.10 28.77 -9.92
CA ILE A 78 17.40 29.23 -9.46
C ILE A 78 17.77 30.58 -10.08
N LYS A 79 17.60 30.72 -11.40
CA LYS A 79 17.86 31.99 -12.12
C LYS A 79 17.00 33.14 -11.58
N LYS A 80 15.76 32.85 -11.16
CA LYS A 80 14.86 33.83 -10.52
C LYS A 80 15.21 34.15 -9.06
N LYS A 81 16.26 33.51 -8.50
CA LYS A 81 16.70 33.67 -7.11
C LYS A 81 15.56 33.47 -6.10
N PHE A 82 14.66 32.53 -6.38
CA PHE A 82 13.53 32.25 -5.50
C PHE A 82 14.02 31.75 -4.12
N THR A 83 13.31 32.10 -3.05
CA THR A 83 13.61 31.69 -1.67
C THR A 83 12.36 31.22 -0.93
N VAL A 84 12.53 30.29 0.01
CA VAL A 84 11.50 29.86 0.98
C VAL A 84 12.08 30.06 2.37
N ASP A 85 11.44 30.89 3.20
CA ASP A 85 11.93 31.28 4.53
C ASP A 85 13.41 31.69 4.50
N SER A 86 13.77 32.54 3.53
CA SER A 86 15.14 33.01 3.26
C SER A 86 16.15 31.96 2.78
N ARG A 87 15.78 30.66 2.74
CA ARG A 87 16.62 29.62 2.15
C ARG A 87 16.54 29.68 0.62
N PRO A 88 17.67 29.75 -0.10
CA PRO A 88 17.70 29.69 -1.55
C PRO A 88 17.05 28.42 -2.10
N ILE A 89 16.24 28.54 -3.16
CA ILE A 89 15.57 27.40 -3.80
C ILE A 89 16.55 26.33 -4.29
N LYS A 90 17.78 26.72 -4.65
CA LYS A 90 18.85 25.80 -5.06
C LYS A 90 19.17 24.77 -3.98
N ASP A 91 19.17 25.16 -2.70
CA ASP A 91 19.55 24.29 -1.59
C ASP A 91 18.39 23.34 -1.24
N ILE A 92 17.16 23.83 -1.38
CA ILE A 92 15.94 23.02 -1.24
C ILE A 92 15.85 21.98 -2.37
N LEU A 93 16.18 22.36 -3.61
CA LEU A 93 16.23 21.45 -4.75
C LEU A 93 17.32 20.39 -4.59
N ALA A 94 18.52 20.77 -4.13
CA ALA A 94 19.58 19.81 -3.85
C ALA A 94 19.11 18.74 -2.83
N LYS A 95 18.47 19.19 -1.75
CA LYS A 95 17.88 18.30 -0.74
C LYS A 95 16.77 17.39 -1.31
N LEU A 96 15.89 17.92 -2.16
CA LEU A 96 14.89 17.12 -2.89
C LEU A 96 15.56 16.03 -3.72
N PHE A 97 16.61 16.36 -4.46
CA PHE A 97 17.27 15.40 -5.35
C PHE A 97 17.98 14.31 -4.58
N ASP A 98 18.69 14.67 -3.50
CA ASP A 98 19.38 13.71 -2.63
C ASP A 98 18.41 12.76 -1.93
N ILE A 99 17.35 13.28 -1.32
CA ILE A 99 16.34 12.46 -0.65
C ILE A 99 15.66 11.54 -1.66
N THR A 100 15.28 12.07 -2.82
CA THR A 100 14.62 11.27 -3.87
C THR A 100 15.52 10.13 -4.34
N TYR A 101 16.79 10.41 -4.63
CA TYR A 101 17.78 9.39 -5.00
C TYR A 101 17.90 8.29 -3.94
N ASN A 102 18.03 8.67 -2.66
CA ASN A 102 18.14 7.71 -1.57
C ASN A 102 16.88 6.85 -1.42
N ARG A 103 15.70 7.44 -1.62
CA ARG A 103 14.42 6.73 -1.54
C ARG A 103 14.22 5.75 -2.70
N ILE A 104 14.65 6.10 -3.91
CA ILE A 104 14.63 5.17 -5.05
C ILE A 104 15.54 3.97 -4.76
N ASN A 105 16.78 4.21 -4.31
CA ASN A 105 17.73 3.13 -4.02
C ASN A 105 17.30 2.24 -2.84
N ALA A 106 16.53 2.78 -1.90
CA ALA A 106 15.94 2.03 -0.81
C ALA A 106 14.62 1.31 -1.22
N ASN A 107 14.23 1.36 -2.50
CA ASN A 107 12.95 0.86 -3.01
C ASN A 107 11.72 1.41 -2.26
N ALA A 108 11.85 2.62 -1.68
CA ALA A 108 10.77 3.28 -0.95
C ALA A 108 9.85 4.11 -1.87
N ILE A 109 10.31 4.43 -3.08
CA ILE A 109 9.54 5.13 -4.12
C ILE A 109 9.97 4.63 -5.51
N THR A 110 9.02 4.45 -6.43
CA THR A 110 9.32 4.07 -7.82
C THR A 110 9.67 5.28 -8.69
N SER A 111 10.50 5.07 -9.72
CA SER A 111 10.83 6.09 -10.71
C SER A 111 9.58 6.63 -11.43
N LEU A 112 8.50 5.83 -11.53
CA LEU A 112 7.21 6.22 -12.09
C LEU A 112 6.43 7.25 -11.27
N ALA A 113 6.76 7.41 -9.98
CA ALA A 113 6.12 8.37 -9.09
C ALA A 113 6.81 9.74 -9.08
N ILE A 114 8.05 9.80 -9.58
CA ILE A 114 8.88 11.02 -9.55
C ILE A 114 8.27 12.21 -10.29
N PRO A 115 7.63 12.05 -11.46
CA PRO A 115 6.89 13.15 -12.09
C PRO A 115 5.86 13.81 -11.15
N THR A 116 5.13 13.00 -10.37
CA THR A 116 4.12 13.51 -9.43
C THR A 116 4.75 14.12 -8.19
N LEU A 117 5.84 13.54 -7.67
CA LEU A 117 6.63 14.16 -6.61
C LEU A 117 7.13 15.56 -7.02
N ASN A 118 7.66 15.69 -8.24
CA ASN A 118 8.12 16.95 -8.81
C ASN A 118 6.98 17.96 -8.95
N TYR A 119 5.81 17.52 -9.43
CA TYR A 119 4.61 18.35 -9.48
C TYR A 119 4.18 18.84 -8.09
N ASN A 120 4.14 17.93 -7.10
CA ASN A 120 3.75 18.24 -5.72
C ASN A 120 4.74 19.19 -5.04
N PHE A 121 6.03 19.04 -5.32
CA PHE A 121 7.06 19.99 -4.89
C PHE A 121 6.78 21.40 -5.45
N LEU A 122 6.53 21.53 -6.76
CA LEU A 122 6.22 22.83 -7.37
C LEU A 122 4.92 23.42 -6.84
N ALA A 123 3.90 22.60 -6.63
CA ALA A 123 2.63 23.04 -6.06
C ALA A 123 2.85 23.58 -4.63
N THR A 124 3.64 22.87 -3.81
CA THR A 124 4.02 23.31 -2.47
C THR A 124 4.75 24.66 -2.50
N VAL A 125 5.74 24.81 -3.38
CA VAL A 125 6.48 26.07 -3.57
C VAL A 125 5.56 27.20 -4.08
N LYS A 126 4.60 26.89 -4.95
CA LYS A 126 3.67 27.87 -5.51
C LYS A 126 2.65 28.38 -4.49
N SER A 127 2.18 27.51 -3.61
CA SER A 127 1.20 27.82 -2.55
C SER A 127 1.84 28.51 -1.34
N TYR A 128 3.16 28.40 -1.16
CA TYR A 128 3.89 29.10 -0.11
C TYR A 128 3.54 30.60 -0.06
N LYS A 129 3.15 31.08 1.14
CA LYS A 129 2.63 32.43 1.44
C LYS A 129 1.33 32.85 0.75
N LYS A 130 0.72 32.00 -0.08
CA LYS A 130 -0.55 32.31 -0.77
C LYS A 130 -1.74 31.61 -0.13
N GLU A 131 -1.58 30.35 0.24
CA GLU A 131 -2.64 29.51 0.78
C GLU A 131 -2.05 28.38 1.64
N SER A 132 -2.91 27.71 2.42
CA SER A 132 -2.50 26.52 3.18
C SER A 132 -2.10 25.39 2.23
N VAL A 133 -0.99 24.72 2.53
CA VAL A 133 -0.55 23.53 1.79
C VAL A 133 -1.27 22.26 2.26
N ASN A 134 -2.03 22.30 3.36
CA ASN A 134 -2.67 21.11 3.92
C ASN A 134 -3.60 20.39 2.93
N PRO A 135 -4.44 21.07 2.12
CA PRO A 135 -5.26 20.41 1.10
C PRO A 135 -4.47 19.70 -0.01
N LEU A 136 -3.26 20.17 -0.29
CA LEU A 136 -2.34 19.48 -1.22
C LEU A 136 -1.83 18.19 -0.58
N PHE A 137 -1.35 18.27 0.66
CA PHE A 137 -0.83 17.12 1.39
C PHE A 137 -1.92 16.08 1.73
N MET A 138 -3.18 16.49 1.95
CA MET A 138 -4.31 15.56 2.16
C MET A 138 -4.46 14.55 1.02
N ARG A 139 -4.24 15.00 -0.22
CA ARG A 139 -4.43 14.21 -1.44
C ARG A 139 -3.17 13.49 -1.90
N MET A 140 -2.05 13.72 -1.22
CA MET A 140 -0.75 13.19 -1.59
C MET A 140 -0.53 11.82 -0.95
N ASN A 141 0.04 10.89 -1.71
CA ASN A 141 0.49 9.61 -1.18
C ASN A 141 1.44 9.82 0.03
N VAL A 142 1.37 8.93 1.02
CA VAL A 142 2.16 9.02 2.27
C VAL A 142 3.67 9.10 1.99
N THR A 143 4.19 8.28 1.08
CA THR A 143 5.61 8.27 0.67
C THR A 143 6.06 9.63 0.18
N GLN A 144 5.31 10.22 -0.76
CA GLN A 144 5.64 11.54 -1.31
C GLN A 144 5.53 12.64 -0.26
N SER A 145 4.53 12.56 0.63
CA SER A 145 4.36 13.53 1.71
C SER A 145 5.51 13.53 2.71
N LYS A 146 6.03 12.34 3.07
CA LYS A 146 7.21 12.17 3.94
C LYS A 146 8.50 12.68 3.27
N ILE A 147 8.64 12.49 1.94
CA ILE A 147 9.74 13.07 1.18
C ILE A 147 9.67 14.60 1.26
N LEU A 148 8.52 15.20 0.93
CA LEU A 148 8.41 16.66 0.94
C LEU A 148 8.52 17.27 2.34
N GLN A 149 7.99 16.61 3.38
CA GLN A 149 8.26 16.98 4.78
C GLN A 149 9.77 17.08 5.04
N SER A 150 10.53 16.07 4.62
CA SER A 150 11.99 16.04 4.80
C SER A 150 12.69 17.13 3.98
N VAL A 151 12.21 17.43 2.77
CA VAL A 151 12.75 18.49 1.90
C VAL A 151 12.60 19.87 2.52
N PHE A 152 11.44 20.18 3.10
CA PHE A 152 11.16 21.49 3.69
C PHE A 152 11.57 21.58 5.17
N ASP A 153 12.18 20.54 5.74
CA ASP A 153 12.57 20.53 7.14
C ASP A 153 13.55 21.68 7.51
N GLY A 154 13.36 22.21 8.72
CA GLY A 154 14.02 23.41 9.22
C GLY A 154 13.55 24.73 8.59
N LEU A 155 12.36 24.76 7.97
CA LEU A 155 11.69 25.95 7.45
C LEU A 155 10.33 26.10 8.16
N THR A 156 9.80 27.32 8.25
CA THR A 156 8.45 27.58 8.80
C THR A 156 7.37 26.88 7.98
N LEU A 157 7.52 26.86 6.64
CA LEU A 157 6.67 26.03 5.79
C LEU A 157 6.78 24.53 6.15
N GLY A 158 7.99 24.07 6.47
CA GLY A 158 8.29 22.72 6.91
C GLY A 158 7.59 22.35 8.22
N ASP A 159 7.45 23.28 9.17
CA ASP A 159 6.76 23.04 10.44
C ASP A 159 5.26 22.78 10.24
N SER A 160 4.62 23.52 9.33
CA SER A 160 3.21 23.27 8.94
C SER A 160 3.06 21.89 8.28
N ILE A 161 3.97 21.56 7.36
CA ILE A 161 3.98 20.26 6.69
C ILE A 161 4.20 19.14 7.71
N ARG A 162 5.17 19.28 8.62
CA ARG A 162 5.49 18.29 9.66
C ARG A 162 4.31 18.03 10.58
N THR A 163 3.65 19.08 11.05
CA THR A 163 2.46 18.95 11.88
C THR A 163 1.38 18.16 11.15
N PHE A 164 1.09 18.54 9.91
CA PHE A 164 0.03 17.91 9.14
C PHE A 164 0.35 16.46 8.76
N VAL A 165 1.57 16.18 8.31
CA VAL A 165 2.03 14.81 8.01
C VAL A 165 2.07 13.94 9.26
N GLY A 166 2.45 14.48 10.42
CA GLY A 166 2.43 13.75 11.68
C GLY A 166 1.01 13.44 12.17
N LEU A 167 0.05 14.36 12.01
CA LEU A 167 -1.37 14.08 12.29
C LEU A 167 -1.91 12.96 11.38
N ARG A 168 -1.51 12.97 10.11
CA ARG A 168 -1.85 11.89 9.16
C ARG A 168 -1.25 10.57 9.62
N GLU A 169 0.04 10.53 9.92
CA GLU A 169 0.70 9.32 10.40
C GLU A 169 0.01 8.75 11.64
N MET A 170 -0.28 9.58 12.64
CA MET A 170 -1.02 9.17 13.85
C MET A 170 -2.47 8.70 13.58
N TYR A 171 -3.12 9.17 12.52
CA TYR A 171 -4.45 8.70 12.15
C TYR A 171 -4.41 7.27 11.57
N TYR A 172 -3.37 6.94 10.80
CA TYR A 172 -3.22 5.60 10.20
C TYR A 172 -2.50 4.62 11.13
N GLU A 173 -1.61 5.14 11.97
CA GLU A 173 -0.80 4.39 12.93
C GLU A 173 -1.01 4.95 14.34
N PRO A 174 -2.16 4.63 14.99
CA PRO A 174 -2.54 5.19 16.29
C PRO A 174 -1.51 4.95 17.41
N TYR A 175 -0.66 3.94 17.27
CA TYR A 175 0.46 3.66 18.17
C TYR A 175 1.39 4.87 18.38
N PHE A 176 1.64 5.67 17.32
CA PHE A 176 2.47 6.87 17.41
C PHE A 176 1.84 7.98 18.24
N ILE A 177 0.53 7.96 18.47
CA ILE A 177 -0.14 9.00 19.29
C ILE A 177 0.47 9.03 20.68
N SER A 178 0.79 7.86 21.22
CA SER A 178 1.25 7.74 22.60
C SER A 178 2.54 8.52 22.90
N SER A 179 3.44 8.57 21.92
CA SER A 179 4.73 9.28 21.99
C SER A 179 4.64 10.73 21.55
N ASN A 180 3.58 11.13 20.84
CA ASN A 180 3.51 12.42 20.17
C ASN A 180 2.46 13.38 20.74
N ILE A 181 1.38 12.89 21.37
CA ILE A 181 0.22 13.71 21.81
C ILE A 181 0.60 14.87 22.76
N SER A 182 1.73 14.77 23.46
CA SER A 182 2.25 15.80 24.36
C SER A 182 2.98 16.94 23.65
N LEU A 183 3.38 16.76 22.38
CA LEU A 183 4.16 17.74 21.64
C LEU A 183 3.35 19.04 21.43
N PRO A 184 3.97 20.23 21.59
CA PRO A 184 3.26 21.51 21.54
C PRO A 184 2.47 21.74 20.24
N GLN A 185 3.02 21.28 19.11
CA GLN A 185 2.39 21.41 17.79
C GLN A 185 1.05 20.65 17.65
N TYR A 186 0.76 19.70 18.55
CA TYR A 186 -0.49 18.93 18.57
C TYR A 186 -1.46 19.37 19.68
N ALA A 187 -1.17 20.45 20.40
CA ALA A 187 -1.97 20.88 21.55
C ALA A 187 -3.47 21.05 21.24
N THR A 188 -3.82 21.54 20.04
CA THR A 188 -5.21 21.75 19.60
C THR A 188 -5.91 20.48 19.13
N TYR A 189 -5.20 19.36 19.00
CA TYR A 189 -5.72 18.10 18.45
C TYR A 189 -5.82 16.99 19.49
N LYS A 190 -5.52 17.26 20.78
CA LYS A 190 -5.44 16.24 21.83
C LYS A 190 -6.71 15.42 21.98
N ASP A 191 -7.89 16.03 21.89
CA ASP A 191 -9.16 15.29 22.01
C ASP A 191 -9.39 14.36 20.80
N THR A 192 -9.07 14.83 19.59
CA THR A 192 -9.12 14.01 18.37
C THR A 192 -8.12 12.87 18.42
N LEU A 193 -6.89 13.14 18.87
CA LEU A 193 -5.85 12.12 19.02
C LEU A 193 -6.20 11.11 20.11
N LEU A 194 -6.81 11.54 21.22
CA LEU A 194 -7.30 10.61 22.25
C LEU A 194 -8.41 9.70 21.69
N TYR A 195 -9.34 10.26 20.92
CA TYR A 195 -10.38 9.48 20.24
C TYR A 195 -9.78 8.45 19.28
N LEU A 196 -8.80 8.85 18.46
CA LEU A 196 -8.12 7.93 17.55
C LEU A 196 -7.34 6.84 18.30
N LEU A 197 -6.67 7.19 19.40
CA LEU A 197 -5.95 6.22 20.23
C LEU A 197 -6.91 5.21 20.85
N ALA A 198 -8.03 5.66 21.43
CA ALA A 198 -9.01 4.77 22.04
C ALA A 198 -9.61 3.77 21.02
N ASN A 199 -9.85 4.21 19.79
CA ASN A 199 -10.50 3.40 18.77
C ASN A 199 -9.53 2.57 17.92
N GLY A 200 -8.27 2.96 17.84
CA GLY A 200 -7.28 2.35 16.98
C GLY A 200 -6.21 1.53 17.68
N ALA A 201 -5.84 1.90 18.90
CA ALA A 201 -4.90 1.16 19.75
C ALA A 201 -5.33 1.25 21.24
N PRO A 202 -6.53 0.70 21.59
CA PRO A 202 -7.13 0.82 22.91
C PRO A 202 -6.22 0.32 24.05
N GLU A 203 -5.41 -0.70 23.81
CA GLU A 203 -4.50 -1.30 24.77
C GLU A 203 -3.46 -0.30 25.29
N ILE A 204 -3.04 0.66 24.46
CA ILE A 204 -2.11 1.71 24.91
C ILE A 204 -2.82 2.68 25.84
N LEU A 205 -4.03 3.13 25.48
CA LEU A 205 -4.80 4.03 26.34
C LEU A 205 -5.06 3.37 27.69
N ILE A 206 -5.52 2.12 27.70
CA ILE A 206 -5.84 1.40 28.93
C ILE A 206 -4.59 1.23 29.78
N ARG A 207 -3.45 0.81 29.20
CA ARG A 207 -2.18 0.70 29.93
C ARG A 207 -1.78 2.03 30.56
N LYS A 208 -1.90 3.15 29.83
CA LYS A 208 -1.63 4.49 30.34
C LYS A 208 -2.52 4.86 31.53
N LEU A 209 -3.79 4.46 31.50
CA LEU A 209 -4.72 4.67 32.62
C LEU A 209 -4.39 3.76 33.81
N THR A 210 -4.04 2.49 33.58
CA THR A 210 -3.58 1.56 34.61
C THR A 210 -2.33 2.07 35.32
N ASP A 211 -1.39 2.65 34.56
CA ASP A 211 -0.16 3.26 35.08
C ASP A 211 -0.40 4.63 35.76
N LYS A 212 -1.66 5.10 35.81
CA LYS A 212 -2.07 6.39 36.38
C LYS A 212 -1.36 7.59 35.72
N ASP A 213 -1.11 7.51 34.41
CA ASP A 213 -0.53 8.62 33.64
C ASP A 213 -1.44 9.85 33.72
N THR A 214 -0.92 10.94 34.29
CA THR A 214 -1.71 12.13 34.63
C THR A 214 -2.25 12.85 33.39
N LEU A 215 -1.52 12.81 32.27
CA LEU A 215 -1.96 13.41 31.01
C LEU A 215 -3.18 12.66 30.49
N TYR A 216 -3.10 11.33 30.34
CA TYR A 216 -4.20 10.52 29.79
C TYR A 216 -5.41 10.52 30.71
N THR A 217 -5.19 10.43 32.03
CA THR A 217 -6.28 10.53 33.01
C THR A 217 -7.01 11.87 32.89
N SER A 218 -6.29 12.99 32.78
CA SER A 218 -6.92 14.31 32.61
C SER A 218 -7.65 14.42 31.27
N LEU A 219 -7.09 13.89 30.19
CA LEU A 219 -7.70 13.90 28.87
C LEU A 219 -9.00 13.09 28.84
N VAL A 220 -9.00 11.86 29.38
CA VAL A 220 -10.21 11.02 29.47
C VAL A 220 -11.29 11.68 30.31
N ASN A 221 -10.95 12.24 31.48
CA ASN A 221 -11.93 12.89 32.36
C ASN A 221 -12.61 14.11 31.73
N LYS A 222 -11.94 14.79 30.80
CA LYS A 222 -12.48 15.95 30.09
C LYS A 222 -13.22 15.58 28.80
N ASN A 223 -13.10 14.34 28.33
CA ASN A 223 -13.64 13.89 27.07
C ASN A 223 -15.04 13.28 27.24
N ASN A 224 -15.98 13.70 26.39
CA ASN A 224 -17.38 13.26 26.46
C ASN A 224 -17.75 12.18 25.43
N LYS A 225 -16.81 11.74 24.59
CA LYS A 225 -17.02 10.70 23.58
C LYS A 225 -17.33 9.36 24.23
N ILE A 226 -18.43 8.73 23.81
CA ILE A 226 -18.91 7.47 24.42
C ILE A 226 -17.91 6.34 24.18
N THR A 227 -17.28 6.34 23.02
CA THR A 227 -16.26 5.35 22.62
C THR A 227 -14.99 5.45 23.48
N VAL A 228 -14.52 6.66 23.77
CA VAL A 228 -13.40 6.89 24.70
C VAL A 228 -13.75 6.37 26.09
N LYS A 229 -14.97 6.66 26.57
CA LYS A 229 -15.45 6.18 27.88
C LYS A 229 -15.52 4.66 27.93
N ALA A 230 -16.11 4.01 26.92
CA ALA A 230 -16.22 2.56 26.83
C ALA A 230 -14.86 1.87 26.94
N VAL A 231 -13.87 2.35 26.18
CA VAL A 231 -12.49 1.81 26.23
C VAL A 231 -11.85 2.08 27.58
N SER A 232 -11.96 3.30 28.11
CA SER A 232 -11.31 3.70 29.37
C SER A 232 -11.78 2.94 30.61
N LEU A 233 -13.00 2.38 30.57
CA LEU A 233 -13.61 1.60 31.65
C LEU A 233 -13.30 0.10 31.54
N THR A 234 -12.64 -0.34 30.47
CA THR A 234 -12.28 -1.74 30.27
C THR A 234 -11.06 -2.10 31.11
N ALA A 235 -11.12 -3.23 31.83
CA ALA A 235 -10.01 -3.73 32.63
C ALA A 235 -8.94 -4.42 31.76
N MET A 236 -7.67 -4.18 32.08
CA MET A 236 -6.54 -4.90 31.49
C MET A 236 -6.27 -6.20 32.28
N ASP A 237 -7.07 -7.24 32.04
CA ASP A 237 -6.93 -8.57 32.65
C ASP A 237 -6.74 -9.67 31.58
N ASP A 238 -6.68 -10.94 31.97
CA ASP A 238 -6.50 -12.09 31.05
C ASP A 238 -7.66 -12.23 30.02
N TYR A 239 -8.78 -11.57 30.27
CA TYR A 239 -9.95 -11.54 29.41
C TYR A 239 -10.08 -10.25 28.60
N TYR A 240 -9.08 -9.35 28.67
CA TYR A 240 -9.08 -8.05 28.00
C TYR A 240 -9.49 -8.15 26.53
N GLU A 241 -8.78 -8.97 25.75
CA GLU A 241 -9.04 -9.16 24.31
C GLU A 241 -10.45 -9.70 24.04
N LYS A 242 -10.99 -10.50 24.96
CA LYS A 242 -12.33 -11.08 24.84
C LYS A 242 -13.43 -10.09 25.22
N THR A 243 -13.09 -9.09 26.02
CA THR A 243 -14.03 -8.13 26.61
C THR A 243 -14.07 -6.82 25.82
N ILE A 244 -12.92 -6.36 25.28
CA ILE A 244 -12.81 -5.07 24.61
C ILE A 244 -13.76 -4.87 23.42
N PRO A 245 -14.09 -5.86 22.57
CA PRO A 245 -15.07 -5.69 21.49
C PRO A 245 -16.47 -5.31 22.00
N PHE A 246 -16.79 -5.76 23.22
CA PHE A 246 -18.06 -5.53 23.89
C PHE A 246 -18.02 -4.33 24.85
N SER A 247 -16.93 -3.58 24.91
CA SER A 247 -16.78 -2.48 25.89
C SER A 247 -17.90 -1.43 25.79
N LEU A 248 -18.37 -1.12 24.58
CA LEU A 248 -19.55 -0.27 24.40
C LEU A 248 -20.84 -0.95 24.86
N ALA A 249 -21.01 -2.25 24.56
CA ALA A 249 -22.15 -3.04 25.05
C ALA A 249 -22.22 -3.11 26.58
N ILE A 250 -21.06 -3.19 27.24
CA ILE A 250 -20.94 -3.17 28.69
C ILE A 250 -21.32 -1.80 29.23
N LEU A 251 -20.80 -0.72 28.64
CA LEU A 251 -21.15 0.64 29.03
C LEU A 251 -22.67 0.92 28.88
N GLU A 252 -23.28 0.34 27.85
CA GLU A 252 -24.72 0.41 27.57
C GLU A 252 -25.57 -0.58 28.41
N ASN A 253 -24.95 -1.37 29.28
CA ASN A 253 -25.58 -2.42 30.09
C ASN A 253 -26.32 -3.51 29.28
N ARG A 254 -25.95 -3.73 28.01
CA ARG A 254 -26.49 -4.82 27.18
C ARG A 254 -25.90 -6.19 27.53
N ILE A 255 -24.67 -6.20 28.03
CA ILE A 255 -23.96 -7.41 28.47
C ILE A 255 -23.02 -7.04 29.63
N THR A 256 -22.68 -8.01 30.48
CA THR A 256 -21.70 -7.81 31.55
C THR A 256 -20.37 -8.49 31.22
N ALA A 257 -19.26 -7.98 31.77
CA ALA A 257 -17.95 -8.62 31.64
C ALA A 257 -17.98 -10.09 32.11
N ASP A 258 -18.68 -10.39 33.20
CA ASP A 258 -18.82 -11.77 33.69
C ASP A 258 -19.61 -12.67 32.74
N SER A 259 -20.60 -12.12 32.03
CA SER A 259 -21.35 -12.87 31.01
C SER A 259 -20.46 -13.21 29.83
N ILE A 260 -19.59 -12.28 29.40
CA ILE A 260 -18.60 -12.52 28.36
C ILE A 260 -17.61 -13.60 28.79
N LYS A 261 -17.09 -13.53 30.03
CA LYS A 261 -16.21 -14.56 30.59
C LYS A 261 -16.84 -15.95 30.52
N LYS A 262 -18.15 -16.07 30.81
CA LYS A 262 -18.89 -17.34 30.65
C LYS A 262 -19.00 -17.78 29.20
N LEU A 263 -19.28 -16.87 28.27
CA LEU A 263 -19.33 -17.20 26.83
C LEU A 263 -18.01 -17.79 26.34
N THR A 264 -16.86 -17.33 26.85
CA THR A 264 -15.55 -17.86 26.43
C THR A 264 -15.34 -19.35 26.73
N LEU A 265 -16.17 -19.95 27.60
CA LEU A 265 -16.15 -21.38 27.89
C LEU A 265 -16.76 -22.23 26.75
N VAL A 266 -17.53 -21.60 25.86
CA VAL A 266 -18.14 -22.23 24.69
C VAL A 266 -17.72 -21.44 23.44
N PRO A 267 -16.59 -21.82 22.79
CA PRO A 267 -16.01 -21.10 21.65
C PRO A 267 -16.99 -20.63 20.58
N GLN A 268 -17.94 -21.49 20.21
CA GLN A 268 -18.95 -21.20 19.18
C GLN A 268 -19.91 -20.08 19.62
N GLU A 269 -20.36 -20.09 20.88
CA GLU A 269 -21.26 -19.07 21.42
C GLU A 269 -20.55 -17.72 21.57
N TYR A 270 -19.31 -17.74 22.06
CA TYR A 270 -18.50 -16.53 22.13
C TYR A 270 -18.26 -15.93 20.74
N TYR A 271 -17.83 -16.75 19.78
CA TYR A 271 -17.54 -16.28 18.42
C TYR A 271 -18.80 -15.74 17.74
N HIS A 272 -19.95 -16.39 17.93
CA HIS A 272 -21.23 -15.87 17.48
C HIS A 272 -21.55 -14.49 18.08
N ALA A 273 -21.45 -14.32 19.40
CA ALA A 273 -21.69 -13.04 20.06
C ALA A 273 -20.72 -11.94 19.58
N PHE A 274 -19.46 -12.30 19.35
CA PHE A 274 -18.44 -11.39 18.82
C PHE A 274 -18.79 -10.91 17.41
N VAL A 275 -19.20 -11.83 16.53
CA VAL A 275 -19.62 -11.52 15.15
C VAL A 275 -20.85 -10.60 15.14
N GLU A 276 -21.86 -10.90 15.96
CA GLU A 276 -23.07 -10.07 16.04
C GLU A 276 -22.77 -8.67 16.58
N GLU A 277 -21.89 -8.52 17.58
CA GLU A 277 -21.49 -7.18 18.04
C GLU A 277 -20.67 -6.43 16.98
N ALA A 278 -19.77 -7.11 16.25
CA ALA A 278 -19.01 -6.50 15.15
C ALA A 278 -19.93 -5.98 14.04
N ILE A 279 -20.94 -6.76 13.66
CA ILE A 279 -21.96 -6.34 12.68
C ILE A 279 -22.76 -5.16 13.23
N ARG A 280 -23.28 -5.26 14.46
CA ARG A 280 -24.09 -4.21 15.09
C ARG A 280 -23.35 -2.87 15.15
N LEU A 281 -22.06 -2.90 15.49
CA LEU A 281 -21.21 -1.71 15.48
C LEU A 281 -21.14 -1.14 14.06
N HIS A 282 -20.75 -1.94 13.07
CA HIS A 282 -20.59 -1.52 11.68
C HIS A 282 -21.88 -1.05 11.01
N THR A 283 -23.04 -1.63 11.34
CA THR A 283 -24.33 -1.23 10.77
C THR A 283 -24.98 -0.08 11.53
N ASN A 284 -24.34 0.44 12.58
CA ASN A 284 -24.88 1.55 13.34
C ASN A 284 -24.89 2.84 12.48
N PRO A 285 -25.99 3.62 12.47
CA PRO A 285 -26.05 4.87 11.72
C PRO A 285 -25.22 6.01 12.34
N ASP A 286 -24.87 5.93 13.63
CA ASP A 286 -23.98 6.91 14.26
C ASP A 286 -22.53 6.67 13.80
N PRO A 287 -21.88 7.64 13.11
CA PRO A 287 -20.49 7.48 12.66
C PRO A 287 -19.50 7.21 13.78
N GLU A 288 -19.76 7.71 15.00
CA GLU A 288 -18.90 7.46 16.16
C GLU A 288 -18.96 5.98 16.59
N ILE A 289 -20.14 5.35 16.54
CA ILE A 289 -20.32 3.93 16.87
C ILE A 289 -19.91 3.04 15.71
N ASN A 290 -20.23 3.44 14.47
CA ASN A 290 -19.87 2.71 13.24
C ASN A 290 -18.37 2.44 13.11
N THR A 291 -17.57 3.42 13.54
CA THR A 291 -16.11 3.36 13.46
C THR A 291 -15.45 2.83 14.73
N PHE A 292 -16.25 2.51 15.76
CA PHE A 292 -15.76 2.05 17.05
C PHE A 292 -14.96 0.76 16.91
N LEU A 293 -13.69 0.80 17.36
CA LEU A 293 -12.77 -0.35 17.35
C LEU A 293 -12.68 -1.09 16.01
N LYS A 294 -12.96 -0.44 14.87
CA LYS A 294 -13.06 -1.11 13.57
C LYS A 294 -11.82 -1.94 13.23
N HIS A 295 -10.63 -1.36 13.40
CA HIS A 295 -9.38 -2.06 13.14
C HIS A 295 -9.06 -3.10 14.24
N PRO A 296 -9.09 -2.79 15.55
CA PRO A 296 -8.93 -3.80 16.60
C PRO A 296 -9.86 -5.02 16.49
N ILE A 297 -11.13 -4.83 16.13
CA ILE A 297 -12.09 -5.93 15.93
C ILE A 297 -11.68 -6.80 14.73
N THR A 298 -11.14 -6.20 13.67
CA THR A 298 -10.63 -6.95 12.51
C THR A 298 -9.49 -7.87 12.93
N GLU A 299 -8.53 -7.35 13.68
CA GLU A 299 -7.38 -8.14 14.17
C GLU A 299 -7.79 -9.20 15.19
N LEU A 300 -8.74 -8.88 16.08
CA LEU A 300 -9.32 -9.86 17.00
C LEU A 300 -10.10 -10.96 16.29
N ASN A 301 -10.81 -10.65 15.19
CA ASN A 301 -11.47 -11.67 14.38
C ASN A 301 -10.45 -12.67 13.83
N LYS A 302 -9.33 -12.19 13.27
CA LYS A 302 -8.24 -13.06 12.78
C LYS A 302 -7.74 -13.99 13.90
N LYS A 303 -7.50 -13.42 15.08
CA LYS A 303 -7.03 -14.19 16.25
C LYS A 303 -8.05 -15.24 16.71
N PHE A 304 -9.32 -14.87 16.86
CA PHE A 304 -10.37 -15.79 17.33
C PHE A 304 -10.73 -16.85 16.29
N ALA A 305 -10.82 -16.48 15.01
CA ALA A 305 -11.00 -17.41 13.91
C ALA A 305 -9.89 -18.48 13.91
N ASN A 306 -8.64 -18.06 14.09
CA ASN A 306 -7.52 -18.98 14.14
C ASN A 306 -7.56 -19.88 15.37
N TYR A 307 -7.66 -19.28 16.55
CA TYR A 307 -7.60 -19.98 17.83
C TYR A 307 -8.74 -20.99 18.03
N TYR A 308 -9.96 -20.65 17.61
CA TYR A 308 -11.14 -21.50 17.84
C TYR A 308 -11.45 -22.49 16.71
N PHE A 309 -10.98 -22.26 15.48
CA PHE A 309 -11.42 -23.06 14.33
C PHE A 309 -10.28 -23.46 13.39
N ILE A 310 -9.55 -22.49 12.82
CA ILE A 310 -8.61 -22.79 11.71
C ILE A 310 -7.51 -23.73 12.17
N LYS A 311 -6.95 -23.51 13.37
CA LYS A 311 -5.88 -24.36 13.89
C LYS A 311 -6.32 -25.82 13.97
N GLU A 312 -7.48 -26.11 14.55
CA GLU A 312 -8.01 -27.48 14.68
C GLU A 312 -8.25 -28.12 13.31
N ILE A 313 -8.87 -27.40 12.37
CA ILE A 313 -9.15 -27.92 11.02
C ILE A 313 -7.85 -28.23 10.26
N ASN A 314 -6.81 -27.40 10.44
CA ASN A 314 -5.51 -27.61 9.82
C ASN A 314 -4.73 -28.74 10.50
N ASP A 315 -4.77 -28.86 11.83
CA ASP A 315 -4.15 -29.96 12.56
C ASP A 315 -4.78 -31.31 12.14
N LEU A 316 -6.06 -31.31 11.78
CA LEU A 316 -6.80 -32.48 11.29
C LEU A 316 -6.77 -32.64 9.77
N HIS A 317 -5.80 -32.08 9.05
CA HIS A 317 -5.78 -32.10 7.57
C HIS A 317 -5.73 -33.50 6.94
N GLU A 318 -5.17 -34.48 7.65
CA GLU A 318 -5.14 -35.90 7.24
C GLU A 318 -6.41 -36.69 7.66
N SER A 319 -7.27 -36.09 8.49
CA SER A 319 -8.49 -36.75 8.97
C SER A 319 -9.65 -36.66 7.97
N PRO A 320 -10.61 -37.61 8.01
CA PRO A 320 -11.83 -37.51 7.21
C PRO A 320 -12.65 -36.25 7.52
N ASP A 321 -13.35 -35.72 6.51
CA ASP A 321 -14.10 -34.45 6.58
C ASP A 321 -15.06 -34.33 7.77
N ASN A 322 -15.76 -35.42 8.12
CA ASN A 322 -16.71 -35.44 9.23
C ASN A 322 -16.05 -35.21 10.61
N THR A 323 -14.77 -35.59 10.73
CA THR A 323 -13.93 -35.33 11.91
C THR A 323 -13.28 -33.97 11.79
N ARG A 324 -12.57 -33.73 10.68
CA ARG A 324 -11.79 -32.51 10.43
C ARG A 324 -12.62 -31.23 10.56
N PHE A 325 -13.83 -31.22 10.01
CA PHE A 325 -14.66 -30.02 9.95
C PHE A 325 -15.75 -29.96 11.02
N LYS A 326 -15.71 -30.86 12.02
CA LYS A 326 -16.74 -30.92 13.07
C LYS A 326 -16.90 -29.59 13.81
N VAL A 327 -15.80 -28.90 14.11
CA VAL A 327 -15.80 -27.64 14.88
C VAL A 327 -16.53 -26.49 14.19
N VAL A 328 -16.67 -26.53 12.85
CA VAL A 328 -17.37 -25.51 12.06
C VAL A 328 -18.79 -25.90 11.65
N GLN A 329 -19.24 -27.13 11.94
CA GLN A 329 -20.53 -27.63 11.45
C GLN A 329 -21.73 -26.82 11.95
N THR A 330 -21.65 -26.30 13.18
CA THR A 330 -22.74 -25.56 13.83
C THR A 330 -22.65 -24.05 13.65
N LEU A 331 -21.67 -23.55 12.90
CA LEU A 331 -21.54 -22.11 12.65
C LEU A 331 -22.62 -21.61 11.70
N SER A 332 -23.16 -20.43 12.01
CA SER A 332 -24.11 -19.71 11.16
C SER A 332 -23.42 -19.13 9.92
N ALA A 333 -24.21 -18.72 8.92
CA ALA A 333 -23.70 -18.03 7.73
C ALA A 333 -22.80 -16.81 8.08
N ARG A 334 -23.20 -16.00 9.07
CA ARG A 334 -22.41 -14.84 9.53
C ARG A 334 -21.08 -15.27 10.16
N ALA A 335 -21.07 -16.30 10.99
CA ALA A 335 -19.83 -16.81 11.59
C ALA A 335 -18.90 -17.43 10.54
N LEU A 336 -19.44 -18.15 9.56
CA LEU A 336 -18.67 -18.69 8.43
C LEU A 336 -18.08 -17.58 7.56
N TYR A 337 -18.84 -16.52 7.29
CA TYR A 337 -18.36 -15.34 6.58
C TYR A 337 -17.16 -14.70 7.32
N PHE A 338 -17.30 -14.46 8.63
CA PHE A 338 -16.22 -13.90 9.44
C PHE A 338 -14.99 -14.82 9.51
N LEU A 339 -15.18 -16.14 9.44
CA LEU A 339 -14.10 -17.13 9.39
C LEU A 339 -13.33 -17.10 8.05
N LEU A 340 -13.91 -16.57 6.97
CA LEU A 340 -13.27 -16.41 5.66
C LEU A 340 -12.54 -15.06 5.51
N LEU A 341 -12.79 -14.08 6.38
CA LEU A 341 -12.14 -12.76 6.36
C LEU A 341 -10.62 -12.75 6.65
N PRO A 342 -10.05 -13.69 7.43
CA PRO A 342 -8.60 -13.74 7.62
C PRO A 342 -7.81 -14.15 6.36
N GLY A 343 -8.42 -14.92 5.45
CA GLY A 343 -7.77 -15.35 4.19
C GLY A 343 -6.56 -16.28 4.39
N SER A 344 -5.77 -16.42 3.32
CA SER A 344 -4.58 -17.30 3.24
C SER A 344 -3.29 -16.64 3.73
N TYR A 345 -3.18 -15.30 3.74
CA TYR A 345 -1.87 -14.65 3.69
C TYR A 345 -1.61 -13.57 4.72
N GLU A 346 -2.55 -13.23 5.61
CA GLU A 346 -2.30 -12.17 6.58
C GLU A 346 -2.09 -12.67 8.02
N LEU A 347 -0.84 -12.49 8.46
CA LEU A 347 -0.31 -12.63 9.82
C LEU A 347 -0.18 -14.06 10.36
N VAL A 348 1.03 -14.59 10.18
CA VAL A 348 1.71 -15.43 11.18
C VAL A 348 1.91 -14.59 12.44
N MET A 349 0.86 -14.40 13.25
CA MET A 349 1.05 -14.22 14.68
C MET A 349 1.74 -15.48 15.20
N GLU A 350 2.64 -15.37 16.20
CA GLU A 350 3.26 -16.55 16.80
C GLU A 350 2.19 -17.60 17.16
N GLY A 351 2.25 -18.77 16.50
CA GLY A 351 1.29 -19.86 16.70
C GLY A 351 0.03 -19.86 15.82
N SER A 352 -0.10 -18.94 14.85
CA SER A 352 -1.21 -18.95 13.87
C SER A 352 -0.81 -19.63 12.56
N SER A 353 -1.76 -20.37 11.99
CA SER A 353 -1.64 -21.01 10.67
C SER A 353 -2.63 -20.38 9.68
N ALA A 354 -2.14 -20.10 8.47
CA ALA A 354 -3.02 -19.79 7.34
C ALA A 354 -4.01 -20.94 7.13
N ILE A 355 -5.25 -20.63 6.79
CA ILE A 355 -6.22 -21.66 6.43
C ILE A 355 -5.72 -22.40 5.19
N TYR A 356 -5.61 -23.73 5.27
CA TYR A 356 -5.20 -24.52 4.12
C TYR A 356 -6.21 -24.41 2.99
N THR A 357 -5.75 -24.53 1.74
CA THR A 357 -6.59 -24.39 0.55
C THR A 357 -7.83 -25.29 0.60
N SER A 358 -7.66 -26.57 0.95
CA SER A 358 -8.81 -27.49 1.07
C SER A 358 -9.77 -27.10 2.21
N SER A 359 -9.24 -26.55 3.31
CA SER A 359 -10.05 -26.02 4.43
C SER A 359 -10.87 -24.82 3.98
N PHE A 360 -10.26 -23.89 3.24
CA PHE A 360 -10.94 -22.69 2.73
C PHE A 360 -12.10 -23.07 1.80
N PHE A 361 -11.85 -23.97 0.84
CA PHE A 361 -12.90 -24.46 -0.06
C PHE A 361 -14.08 -25.09 0.70
N TYR A 362 -13.81 -25.86 1.76
CA TYR A 362 -14.88 -26.44 2.57
C TYR A 362 -15.71 -25.36 3.28
N VAL A 363 -15.04 -24.42 3.97
CA VAL A 363 -15.73 -23.34 4.71
C VAL A 363 -16.53 -22.45 3.76
N TYR A 364 -15.98 -22.12 2.59
CA TYR A 364 -16.66 -21.35 1.56
C TYR A 364 -17.92 -22.06 1.05
N LYS A 365 -17.82 -23.34 0.67
CA LYS A 365 -18.99 -24.13 0.23
C LYS A 365 -20.06 -24.21 1.31
N LYS A 366 -19.66 -24.34 2.57
CA LYS A 366 -20.59 -24.31 3.70
C LYS A 366 -21.24 -22.93 3.83
N PHE A 367 -20.47 -21.84 3.74
CA PHE A 367 -20.99 -20.47 3.75
C PHE A 367 -22.08 -20.28 2.69
N ILE A 368 -21.77 -20.60 1.42
CA ILE A 368 -22.73 -20.50 0.31
C ILE A 368 -24.01 -21.31 0.61
N LYS A 369 -23.84 -22.55 1.09
CA LYS A 369 -24.97 -23.40 1.48
C LYS A 369 -25.83 -22.78 2.59
N GLU A 370 -25.25 -22.26 3.66
CA GLU A 370 -26.00 -21.64 4.75
C GLU A 370 -26.72 -20.37 4.30
N THR A 371 -26.14 -19.60 3.38
CA THR A 371 -26.79 -18.40 2.80
C THR A 371 -27.87 -18.70 1.74
N SER A 372 -27.94 -19.94 1.24
CA SER A 372 -28.83 -20.28 0.12
C SER A 372 -30.32 -20.09 0.43
N THR A 373 -30.72 -20.18 1.71
CA THR A 373 -32.13 -20.05 2.12
C THR A 373 -32.61 -18.60 2.08
N GLU A 374 -31.78 -17.65 2.50
CA GLU A 374 -32.11 -16.22 2.51
C GLU A 374 -31.66 -15.47 1.25
N GLY A 375 -30.70 -16.03 0.52
CA GLY A 375 -30.07 -15.43 -0.66
C GLY A 375 -28.88 -14.54 -0.29
N LEU A 376 -27.82 -14.60 -1.09
CA LEU A 376 -26.58 -13.85 -0.82
C LEU A 376 -26.76 -12.33 -0.80
N ASN A 377 -27.58 -11.76 -1.70
CA ASN A 377 -27.84 -10.31 -1.69
C ASN A 377 -28.42 -9.86 -0.34
N LYS A 378 -29.45 -10.57 0.15
CA LYS A 378 -30.06 -10.29 1.44
C LYS A 378 -29.07 -10.46 2.59
N PHE A 379 -28.27 -11.52 2.57
CA PHE A 379 -27.23 -11.72 3.57
C PHE A 379 -26.27 -10.52 3.66
N PHE A 380 -25.76 -10.04 2.52
CA PHE A 380 -24.84 -8.91 2.49
C PHE A 380 -25.48 -7.58 2.87
N ASP A 381 -26.74 -7.35 2.48
CA ASP A 381 -27.51 -6.19 2.91
C ASP A 381 -27.70 -6.19 4.44
N ASP A 382 -28.05 -7.35 5.02
CA ASP A 382 -28.31 -7.50 6.46
C ASP A 382 -27.04 -7.25 7.31
N ILE A 383 -25.85 -7.56 6.79
CA ILE A 383 -24.57 -7.26 7.47
C ILE A 383 -23.94 -5.93 7.03
N GLY A 384 -24.62 -5.16 6.19
CA GLY A 384 -24.13 -3.88 5.67
C GLY A 384 -22.82 -4.01 4.89
N TYR A 385 -22.60 -5.12 4.19
CA TYR A 385 -21.36 -5.41 3.44
C TYR A 385 -20.08 -5.30 4.29
N TYR A 386 -20.14 -5.74 5.56
CA TYR A 386 -19.00 -5.73 6.48
C TYR A 386 -17.75 -6.33 5.84
N GLN A 387 -16.69 -5.53 5.62
CA GLN A 387 -15.42 -5.97 5.02
C GLN A 387 -15.55 -6.74 3.69
N PHE A 388 -16.54 -6.41 2.86
CA PHE A 388 -16.74 -7.08 1.58
C PHE A 388 -15.52 -6.96 0.64
N ASP A 389 -14.77 -5.85 0.70
CA ASP A 389 -13.52 -5.67 -0.06
C ASP A 389 -12.44 -6.69 0.37
N GLN A 390 -12.32 -6.97 1.67
CA GLN A 390 -11.42 -8.02 2.16
C GLN A 390 -11.92 -9.41 1.77
N PHE A 391 -13.22 -9.68 1.93
CA PHE A 391 -13.79 -10.98 1.56
C PHE A 391 -13.58 -11.30 0.08
N ILE A 392 -13.90 -10.36 -0.82
CA ILE A 392 -13.76 -10.60 -2.26
C ILE A 392 -12.29 -10.76 -2.66
N SER A 393 -11.38 -10.02 -2.01
CA SER A 393 -9.94 -10.17 -2.20
C SER A 393 -9.49 -11.57 -1.78
N ASN A 394 -9.88 -12.03 -0.60
CA ASN A 394 -9.50 -13.34 -0.10
C ASN A 394 -9.99 -14.48 -0.99
N ILE A 395 -11.24 -14.45 -1.46
CA ILE A 395 -11.75 -15.52 -2.33
C ILE A 395 -11.15 -15.45 -3.75
N SER A 396 -10.60 -14.30 -4.16
CA SER A 396 -9.94 -14.15 -5.46
C SER A 396 -8.68 -14.97 -5.58
N ASP A 397 -7.90 -15.09 -4.50
CA ASP A 397 -6.73 -15.98 -4.40
C ASP A 397 -7.07 -17.45 -4.68
N TYR A 398 -8.33 -17.85 -4.48
CA TYR A 398 -8.83 -19.21 -4.70
C TYR A 398 -9.63 -19.37 -6.00
N GLY A 399 -9.75 -18.32 -6.82
CA GLY A 399 -10.51 -18.37 -8.07
C GLY A 399 -12.04 -18.48 -7.86
N LEU A 400 -12.55 -18.02 -6.72
CA LEU A 400 -13.96 -18.18 -6.31
C LEU A 400 -14.82 -16.91 -6.52
N VAL A 401 -14.29 -15.86 -7.15
CA VAL A 401 -15.05 -14.62 -7.38
C VAL A 401 -16.20 -14.86 -8.36
N ASP A 402 -15.95 -15.63 -9.42
CA ASP A 402 -16.95 -15.94 -10.45
C ASP A 402 -18.16 -16.69 -9.85
N ASP A 403 -17.91 -17.69 -9.00
CA ASP A 403 -18.96 -18.45 -8.28
C ASP A 403 -19.76 -17.56 -7.31
N LEU A 404 -19.10 -16.61 -6.65
CA LEU A 404 -19.77 -15.65 -5.77
C LEU A 404 -20.69 -14.72 -6.58
N VAL A 405 -20.18 -14.10 -7.65
CA VAL A 405 -20.89 -13.04 -8.37
C VAL A 405 -22.05 -13.57 -9.22
N ASP A 406 -22.02 -14.85 -9.62
CA ASP A 406 -23.16 -15.55 -10.25
C ASP A 406 -24.44 -15.49 -9.41
N ASN A 407 -24.30 -15.34 -8.09
CA ASN A 407 -25.38 -15.36 -7.13
C ASN A 407 -25.67 -13.97 -6.51
N LEU A 408 -25.08 -12.91 -7.06
CA LEU A 408 -25.24 -11.52 -6.62
C LEU A 408 -25.87 -10.64 -7.70
N GLU A 409 -26.44 -9.50 -7.30
CA GLU A 409 -26.90 -8.48 -8.24
C GLU A 409 -25.71 -7.85 -8.98
N PRO A 410 -25.63 -7.96 -10.32
CA PRO A 410 -24.49 -7.46 -11.10
C PRO A 410 -24.20 -5.97 -10.90
N GLU A 411 -25.26 -5.16 -10.82
CA GLU A 411 -25.17 -3.71 -10.60
C GLU A 411 -24.54 -3.41 -9.25
N LYS A 412 -24.88 -4.19 -8.23
CA LYS A 412 -24.34 -4.04 -6.87
C LYS A 412 -22.88 -4.43 -6.79
N VAL A 413 -22.50 -5.53 -7.45
CA VAL A 413 -21.09 -5.94 -7.56
C VAL A 413 -20.27 -4.85 -8.26
N ALA A 414 -20.76 -4.31 -9.38
CA ALA A 414 -20.10 -3.22 -10.09
C ALA A 414 -19.97 -1.94 -9.24
N GLU A 415 -20.98 -1.61 -8.42
CA GLU A 415 -20.92 -0.50 -7.47
C GLU A 415 -19.80 -0.69 -6.43
N LEU A 416 -19.76 -1.86 -5.79
CA LEU A 416 -18.81 -2.18 -4.72
C LEU A 416 -17.36 -2.21 -5.23
N LEU A 417 -17.13 -2.91 -6.33
CA LEU A 417 -15.81 -2.98 -6.98
C LEU A 417 -15.39 -1.61 -7.54
N GLY A 418 -16.34 -0.84 -8.09
CA GLY A 418 -16.09 0.55 -8.51
C GLY A 418 -15.68 1.45 -7.35
N LYS A 419 -16.31 1.31 -6.18
CA LYS A 419 -15.94 2.02 -4.95
C LYS A 419 -14.54 1.62 -4.46
N TYR A 420 -14.19 0.34 -4.54
CA TYR A 420 -12.85 -0.11 -4.17
C TYR A 420 -11.79 0.50 -5.11
N LEU A 421 -12.00 0.41 -6.42
CA LEU A 421 -11.14 1.04 -7.44
C LEU A 421 -11.00 2.55 -7.23
N PHE A 422 -12.08 3.25 -6.91
CA PHE A 422 -12.04 4.70 -6.67
C PHE A 422 -11.20 5.07 -5.43
N ASN A 423 -11.20 4.21 -4.41
CA ASN A 423 -10.53 4.45 -3.14
C ASN A 423 -9.05 4.06 -3.11
N LEU A 424 -8.59 3.22 -4.05
CA LEU A 424 -7.19 2.79 -4.14
C LEU A 424 -6.16 3.94 -4.08
N PRO A 425 -6.33 5.09 -4.78
CA PRO A 425 -5.40 6.21 -4.73
C PRO A 425 -5.58 7.12 -3.51
N ASN A 426 -6.67 6.91 -2.75
CA ASN A 426 -7.09 7.73 -1.62
C ASN A 426 -6.65 7.18 -0.27
N LYS A 427 -6.47 5.86 -0.18
CA LYS A 427 -5.92 5.23 1.02
C LYS A 427 -4.47 5.74 1.19
N GLN A 428 -4.01 6.04 2.41
CA GLN A 428 -2.59 6.37 2.67
C GLN A 428 -1.69 5.15 2.61
N LEU A 429 -1.81 4.44 1.51
CA LEU A 429 -1.00 3.32 1.17
C LEU A 429 0.36 3.85 0.70
N THR A 430 1.40 3.15 1.10
CA THR A 430 2.67 3.14 0.40
C THR A 430 2.46 2.74 -1.06
N GLU A 431 3.41 3.07 -1.91
CA GLU A 431 3.33 2.67 -3.33
C GLU A 431 3.29 1.14 -3.50
N ASN A 432 3.94 0.40 -2.62
CA ASN A 432 3.91 -1.07 -2.63
C ASN A 432 2.52 -1.61 -2.31
N GLU A 433 1.86 -1.08 -1.29
CA GLU A 433 0.50 -1.49 -0.95
C GLU A 433 -0.50 -1.12 -2.05
N ILE A 434 -0.33 0.03 -2.71
CA ILE A 434 -1.15 0.38 -3.89
C ILE A 434 -0.95 -0.67 -4.99
N ASN A 435 0.29 -1.04 -5.29
CA ASN A 435 0.59 -2.05 -6.31
C ASN A 435 -0.01 -3.41 -5.95
N LEU A 436 0.11 -3.85 -4.69
CA LEU A 436 -0.46 -5.11 -4.23
C LEU A 436 -1.99 -5.12 -4.37
N ASN A 437 -2.66 -4.06 -3.90
CA ASN A 437 -4.11 -3.93 -4.05
C ASN A 437 -4.52 -3.86 -5.53
N ALA A 438 -3.71 -3.24 -6.40
CA ALA A 438 -3.96 -3.20 -7.83
C ALA A 438 -3.83 -4.58 -8.48
N MET A 439 -2.91 -5.42 -8.01
CA MET A 439 -2.76 -6.81 -8.46
C MET A 439 -3.96 -7.66 -8.07
N THR A 440 -4.40 -7.60 -6.81
CA THR A 440 -5.63 -8.27 -6.37
C THR A 440 -6.84 -7.80 -7.18
N MET A 441 -6.95 -6.50 -7.44
CA MET A 441 -8.01 -5.98 -8.31
C MET A 441 -7.90 -6.51 -9.75
N ALA A 442 -6.70 -6.66 -10.30
CA ALA A 442 -6.51 -7.24 -11.62
C ALA A 442 -7.02 -8.69 -11.68
N GLU A 443 -6.78 -9.49 -10.64
CA GLU A 443 -7.26 -10.88 -10.53
C GLU A 443 -8.79 -10.95 -10.40
N ILE A 444 -9.37 -10.10 -9.56
CA ILE A 444 -10.84 -9.97 -9.42
C ILE A 444 -11.46 -9.59 -10.77
N LEU A 445 -10.93 -8.54 -11.43
CA LEU A 445 -11.44 -8.08 -12.73
C LEU A 445 -11.30 -9.15 -13.81
N TYR A 446 -10.20 -9.91 -13.79
CA TYR A 446 -10.02 -11.04 -14.70
C TYR A 446 -11.12 -12.08 -14.51
N GLN A 447 -11.43 -12.49 -13.28
CA GLN A 447 -12.47 -13.48 -13.01
C GLN A 447 -13.86 -13.01 -13.45
N VAL A 448 -14.22 -11.75 -13.20
CA VAL A 448 -15.57 -11.25 -13.52
C VAL A 448 -15.73 -10.77 -14.97
N ARG A 449 -14.70 -10.85 -15.82
CA ARG A 449 -14.73 -10.13 -17.10
C ARG A 449 -15.79 -10.57 -18.10
N HIS A 450 -16.25 -11.80 -17.96
CA HIS A 450 -17.27 -12.38 -18.83
C HIS A 450 -18.70 -11.96 -18.45
N HIS A 451 -18.88 -11.36 -17.27
CA HIS A 451 -20.17 -10.82 -16.80
C HIS A 451 -20.48 -9.48 -17.45
N LYS A 452 -21.30 -9.48 -18.51
CA LYS A 452 -21.56 -8.28 -19.33
C LYS A 452 -22.06 -7.06 -18.55
N ASN A 453 -22.96 -7.27 -17.57
CA ASN A 453 -23.51 -6.16 -16.77
C ASN A 453 -22.45 -5.59 -15.81
N ILE A 454 -21.67 -6.46 -15.17
CA ILE A 454 -20.55 -6.07 -14.30
C ILE A 454 -19.49 -5.33 -15.11
N MET A 455 -19.09 -5.88 -16.25
CA MET A 455 -18.16 -5.27 -17.21
C MET A 455 -18.60 -3.86 -17.62
N ALA A 456 -19.87 -3.71 -18.04
CA ALA A 456 -20.40 -2.42 -18.47
C ALA A 456 -20.38 -1.40 -17.33
N GLY A 457 -20.83 -1.78 -16.14
CA GLY A 457 -20.81 -0.93 -14.95
C GLY A 457 -19.39 -0.51 -14.56
N LEU A 458 -18.45 -1.45 -14.51
CA LEU A 458 -17.06 -1.18 -14.12
C LEU A 458 -16.29 -0.37 -15.17
N THR A 459 -16.55 -0.58 -16.46
CA THR A 459 -15.93 0.20 -17.52
C THR A 459 -16.28 1.69 -17.37
N VAL A 460 -17.56 2.00 -17.08
CA VAL A 460 -18.00 3.38 -16.82
C VAL A 460 -17.31 3.98 -15.59
N GLN A 461 -17.13 3.19 -14.52
CA GLN A 461 -16.45 3.65 -13.31
C GLN A 461 -14.96 3.91 -13.55
N LEU A 462 -14.28 3.00 -14.26
CA LEU A 462 -12.86 3.15 -14.62
C LEU A 462 -12.63 4.39 -15.48
N GLU A 463 -13.49 4.67 -16.45
CA GLU A 463 -13.40 5.88 -17.28
C GLU A 463 -13.56 7.16 -16.45
N LYS A 464 -14.49 7.17 -15.48
CA LYS A 464 -14.62 8.27 -14.53
C LYS A 464 -13.35 8.44 -13.70
N ILE A 465 -12.75 7.35 -13.21
CA ILE A 465 -11.54 7.38 -12.40
C ILE A 465 -10.33 7.90 -13.22
N GLU A 466 -10.13 7.38 -14.42
CA GLU A 466 -9.08 7.84 -15.35
C GLU A 466 -9.24 9.33 -15.69
N SER A 467 -10.47 9.83 -15.69
CA SER A 467 -10.75 11.24 -15.99
C SER A 467 -10.28 12.21 -14.88
N LEU A 468 -10.09 11.71 -13.65
CA LEU A 468 -9.77 12.52 -12.48
C LEU A 468 -8.40 13.22 -12.64
N PRO A 469 -8.28 14.53 -12.35
CA PRO A 469 -7.02 15.26 -12.52
C PRO A 469 -5.82 14.62 -11.80
N ARG A 470 -6.05 14.07 -10.60
CA ARG A 470 -5.01 13.39 -9.82
C ARG A 470 -4.50 12.11 -10.50
N ILE A 471 -5.35 11.42 -11.25
CA ILE A 471 -5.00 10.20 -11.98
C ILE A 471 -4.31 10.61 -13.27
N LYS A 472 -4.89 11.53 -14.04
CA LYS A 472 -4.29 12.07 -15.27
C LYS A 472 -2.87 12.61 -15.08
N ASN A 473 -2.57 13.18 -13.92
CA ASN A 473 -1.26 13.77 -13.62
C ASN A 473 -0.30 12.79 -12.92
N HIS A 474 -0.68 11.53 -12.71
CA HIS A 474 0.13 10.52 -12.05
C HIS A 474 0.46 9.37 -12.99
N PHE A 475 1.72 9.29 -13.44
CA PHE A 475 2.16 8.31 -14.45
C PHE A 475 1.87 6.86 -14.02
N MET A 476 2.24 6.49 -12.79
CA MET A 476 1.92 5.18 -12.22
C MET A 476 0.42 4.87 -12.25
N TYR A 477 -0.43 5.76 -11.68
CA TYR A 477 -1.87 5.52 -11.65
C TYR A 477 -2.50 5.44 -13.04
N ARG A 478 -2.07 6.27 -14.00
CA ARG A 478 -2.57 6.14 -15.38
C ARG A 478 -2.31 4.75 -15.93
N ARG A 479 -1.06 4.27 -15.86
CA ARG A 479 -0.70 2.94 -16.38
C ARG A 479 -1.48 1.84 -15.66
N MET A 480 -1.59 1.94 -14.34
CA MET A 480 -2.35 1.01 -13.51
C MET A 480 -3.82 0.95 -13.92
N TYR A 481 -4.54 2.08 -13.99
CA TYR A 481 -5.96 2.09 -14.34
C TYR A 481 -6.22 1.71 -15.79
N SER A 482 -5.33 2.09 -16.71
CA SER A 482 -5.44 1.66 -18.10
C SER A 482 -5.23 0.14 -18.24
N GLY A 483 -4.32 -0.45 -17.46
CA GLY A 483 -4.16 -1.91 -17.38
C GLY A 483 -5.40 -2.61 -16.82
N LEU A 484 -5.99 -2.09 -15.75
CA LEU A 484 -7.24 -2.62 -15.17
C LEU A 484 -8.40 -2.54 -16.17
N LYS A 485 -8.49 -1.44 -16.92
CA LYS A 485 -9.48 -1.27 -17.99
C LYS A 485 -9.26 -2.26 -19.13
N ASP A 486 -8.02 -2.47 -19.55
CA ASP A 486 -7.68 -3.42 -20.61
C ASP A 486 -8.00 -4.87 -20.23
N ILE A 487 -7.77 -5.27 -18.96
CA ILE A 487 -8.18 -6.59 -18.43
C ILE A 487 -9.70 -6.73 -18.54
N MET A 488 -10.42 -5.71 -18.10
CA MET A 488 -11.87 -5.68 -18.12
C MET A 488 -12.44 -5.75 -19.55
N GLN A 489 -11.70 -5.21 -20.53
CA GLN A 489 -12.09 -5.25 -21.94
C GLN A 489 -11.57 -6.48 -22.70
N ASP A 490 -10.92 -7.43 -22.00
CA ASP A 490 -10.28 -8.62 -22.59
C ASP A 490 -9.36 -8.28 -23.77
N LYS A 491 -8.66 -7.14 -23.68
CA LYS A 491 -7.82 -6.64 -24.77
C LYS A 491 -6.54 -7.47 -24.84
N VAL A 492 -6.28 -8.14 -25.96
CA VAL A 492 -5.17 -9.11 -26.10
C VAL A 492 -3.88 -8.56 -26.78
N LYS A 493 -3.78 -7.25 -27.06
CA LYS A 493 -2.63 -6.66 -27.78
C LYS A 493 -1.89 -5.64 -26.89
N TYR A 494 -0.67 -6.00 -26.47
CA TYR A 494 0.10 -5.22 -25.49
C TYR A 494 1.49 -4.76 -25.96
N GLU A 495 2.04 -5.36 -27.02
CA GLU A 495 3.47 -5.25 -27.38
C GLU A 495 3.93 -3.83 -27.74
N SER A 496 3.03 -3.01 -28.29
CA SER A 496 3.28 -1.62 -28.66
C SER A 496 2.63 -0.62 -27.70
N ASP A 497 1.95 -1.10 -26.66
CA ASP A 497 1.18 -0.25 -25.75
C ASP A 497 2.08 0.25 -24.62
N ILE A 498 2.22 1.57 -24.54
CA ILE A 498 3.05 2.26 -23.55
C ILE A 498 2.55 2.05 -22.10
N THR A 499 1.38 1.45 -21.91
CA THR A 499 0.87 1.05 -20.59
C THR A 499 1.74 -0.02 -19.95
N TYR A 500 2.31 -0.92 -20.75
CA TYR A 500 2.98 -2.13 -20.27
C TYR A 500 4.50 -2.06 -20.41
N ASP A 501 5.19 -2.53 -19.38
CA ASP A 501 6.61 -2.87 -19.49
C ASP A 501 6.71 -4.33 -19.93
N VAL A 502 6.80 -4.57 -21.25
CA VAL A 502 6.87 -5.93 -21.78
C VAL A 502 8.29 -6.50 -21.59
N LEU A 503 8.40 -7.56 -20.78
CA LEU A 503 9.62 -8.34 -20.68
C LEU A 503 9.85 -9.09 -22.00
N LYS A 504 10.80 -8.60 -22.81
CA LYS A 504 11.16 -9.28 -24.06
C LYS A 504 11.78 -10.63 -23.75
N VAL A 505 11.23 -11.71 -24.31
CA VAL A 505 11.72 -13.10 -24.14
C VAL A 505 13.23 -13.23 -24.32
N LYS A 506 13.82 -12.49 -25.27
CA LYS A 506 15.28 -12.45 -25.51
C LYS A 506 16.10 -12.07 -24.26
N ARG A 507 15.53 -11.31 -23.31
CA ARG A 507 16.18 -10.95 -22.04
C ARG A 507 16.18 -12.08 -21.01
N MET A 508 15.31 -13.07 -21.18
CA MET A 508 15.26 -14.27 -20.34
C MET A 508 16.09 -15.42 -20.92
N GLN A 509 16.57 -15.28 -22.16
CA GLN A 509 17.36 -16.30 -22.83
C GLN A 509 18.85 -16.18 -22.46
N SER A 510 19.46 -17.31 -22.13
CA SER A 510 20.91 -17.51 -22.12
C SER A 510 21.25 -18.54 -23.19
N ASN A 511 22.14 -18.21 -24.12
CA ASN A 511 22.48 -19.05 -25.27
C ASN A 511 21.26 -19.54 -26.09
N ASN A 512 20.29 -18.65 -26.34
CA ASN A 512 18.99 -18.95 -27.00
C ASN A 512 18.06 -19.92 -26.25
N SER A 513 18.39 -20.31 -25.02
CA SER A 513 17.55 -21.18 -24.19
C SER A 513 17.01 -20.41 -22.98
N ILE A 514 15.76 -20.69 -22.60
CA ILE A 514 15.23 -20.32 -21.30
C ILE A 514 15.41 -21.54 -20.40
N VAL A 515 16.05 -21.37 -19.25
CA VAL A 515 16.25 -22.46 -18.28
C VAL A 515 15.40 -22.16 -17.06
N GLN A 516 14.51 -23.09 -16.71
CA GLN A 516 13.72 -23.06 -15.48
C GLN A 516 14.14 -24.24 -14.61
N ALA A 517 14.42 -23.99 -13.33
CA ALA A 517 14.64 -25.02 -12.33
C ALA A 517 13.43 -25.03 -11.38
N CYS A 518 12.76 -26.18 -11.29
CA CYS A 518 11.68 -26.40 -10.35
C CYS A 518 12.18 -27.38 -9.28
N PHE A 519 12.00 -27.03 -8.01
CA PHE A 519 12.33 -27.87 -6.87
C PHE A 519 11.03 -28.34 -6.21
N PHE A 520 11.01 -29.59 -5.76
CA PHE A 520 9.88 -30.20 -5.07
C PHE A 520 10.36 -30.76 -3.74
N TYR A 521 9.47 -30.78 -2.75
CA TYR A 521 9.72 -31.46 -1.48
C TYR A 521 9.77 -32.98 -1.70
N ASP A 522 10.42 -33.70 -0.78
CA ASP A 522 10.57 -35.15 -0.82
C ASP A 522 9.48 -35.91 -0.05
N ASP A 523 8.36 -35.24 0.24
CA ASP A 523 7.15 -35.80 0.84
C ASP A 523 6.10 -36.19 -0.22
N ASP A 524 5.00 -36.80 0.22
CA ASP A 524 3.93 -37.29 -0.66
C ASP A 524 3.29 -36.15 -1.49
N ASP A 525 3.19 -34.95 -0.91
CA ASP A 525 2.71 -33.73 -1.58
C ASP A 525 3.69 -33.25 -2.64
N GLY A 526 4.99 -33.30 -2.35
CA GLY A 526 6.07 -33.00 -3.29
C GLY A 526 6.13 -33.97 -4.47
N VAL A 527 5.95 -35.27 -4.22
CA VAL A 527 5.82 -36.30 -5.27
C VAL A 527 4.59 -36.03 -6.14
N THR A 528 3.44 -35.74 -5.52
CA THR A 528 2.19 -35.42 -6.23
C THR A 528 2.35 -34.16 -7.09
N SER A 529 2.99 -33.13 -6.55
CA SER A 529 3.26 -31.87 -7.25
C SER A 529 4.24 -32.06 -8.42
N PHE A 530 5.29 -32.88 -8.24
CA PHE A 530 6.22 -33.25 -9.31
C PHE A 530 5.50 -33.98 -10.44
N ASN A 531 4.66 -34.97 -10.12
CA ASN A 531 3.90 -35.73 -11.10
C ASN A 531 2.90 -34.83 -11.86
N SER A 532 2.19 -33.95 -11.16
CA SER A 532 1.28 -32.98 -11.77
C SER A 532 2.03 -31.99 -12.69
N SER A 533 3.15 -31.44 -12.21
CA SER A 533 3.97 -30.52 -12.99
C SER A 533 4.53 -31.19 -14.24
N THR A 534 5.11 -32.38 -14.12
CA THR A 534 5.70 -33.11 -15.26
C THR A 534 4.66 -33.57 -16.28
N ALA A 535 3.44 -33.89 -15.84
CA ALA A 535 2.31 -34.18 -16.72
C ALA A 535 1.88 -32.97 -17.55
N SER A 536 2.03 -31.73 -17.05
CA SER A 536 1.76 -30.53 -17.85
C SER A 536 2.72 -30.34 -19.03
N TYR A 537 3.87 -31.03 -19.01
CA TYR A 537 4.86 -31.08 -20.09
C TYR A 537 4.78 -32.37 -20.93
N ASP A 538 3.73 -33.18 -20.79
CA ASP A 538 3.47 -34.37 -21.65
C ASP A 538 2.74 -34.03 -22.96
N ASP A 539 2.46 -32.76 -23.24
CA ASP A 539 1.93 -32.36 -24.54
C ASP A 539 2.97 -32.57 -25.66
N LYS A 540 2.51 -32.87 -26.87
CA LYS A 540 3.36 -33.20 -28.06
C LYS A 540 4.31 -32.07 -28.48
N THR A 541 4.21 -30.92 -27.84
CA THR A 541 4.99 -29.70 -28.07
C THR A 541 6.29 -29.68 -27.27
N TRP A 542 6.50 -30.59 -26.32
CA TRP A 542 7.69 -30.65 -25.46
C TRP A 542 8.59 -31.86 -25.77
N ASP A 543 9.90 -31.62 -25.86
CA ASP A 543 10.92 -32.68 -26.01
C ASP A 543 11.52 -33.04 -24.64
N LYS A 544 11.24 -34.25 -24.15
CA LYS A 544 11.70 -34.71 -22.83
C LYS A 544 13.08 -35.35 -22.94
N LYS A 545 14.10 -34.72 -22.35
CA LYS A 545 15.44 -35.28 -22.21
C LYS A 545 15.72 -35.65 -20.77
N ARG A 546 16.03 -36.92 -20.52
CA ARG A 546 16.56 -37.34 -19.21
C ARG A 546 18.01 -36.86 -19.10
N PRO A 547 18.41 -36.22 -17.99
CA PRO A 547 19.83 -36.00 -17.70
C PRO A 547 20.52 -37.36 -17.64
N GLY A 548 21.63 -37.50 -18.36
CA GLY A 548 22.46 -38.71 -18.36
C GLY A 548 23.30 -38.84 -17.10
#